data_AF-A0A523TXV1-F1
#
_entry.id   AF-A0A523TXV1-F1
#
_cell.length_a   1.000
_cell.length_b   1.000
_cell.length_c   1.000
_cell.angle_alpha   90.00
_cell.angle_beta   90.00
_cell.angle_gamma   90.00
#
_symmetry.space_group_name_H-M   'P 1'
#
loop_
_entity.id
_entity.type
_entity.pdbx_description
1 polymer ?
#
loop_
_entity_poly.entity_id
_entity_poly.type
_entity_poly.pdbx_seq_one_letter_code
_entity_poly.pdbx_strand_id
1 'polypeptide(L)'
;MFEYLKRNRWSPYVAGICIALLYLLSFFFLGKMLGSTKTFVRLAAALWYFINPQHLQSNAYYMGYLQNSYWINWQFALVIGIFIGSYIASKLYANIKIVDVPSIWKNSFGPNKKVRYLGAFSGGVIILFGARLAGGCTSGHALAGGMQLAVSGWIFMICLFAAGIPTAYIMYNRKGK
;
A
#
# COMPACT_ATOMS: atom_id res chain seq x y z
N MET A 1 22.71 -19.71 0.77
CA MET A 1 21.34 -19.24 0.44
C MET A 1 20.72 -18.40 1.56
N PHE A 2 20.64 -18.90 2.80
CA PHE A 2 20.12 -18.13 3.95
C PHE A 2 20.90 -16.85 4.27
N GLU A 3 22.22 -16.84 4.09
CA GLU A 3 23.07 -15.64 4.19
C GLU A 3 22.64 -14.52 3.23
N TYR A 4 22.14 -14.86 2.03
CA TYR A 4 21.66 -13.87 1.06
C TYR A 4 20.37 -13.21 1.53
N LEU A 5 19.48 -13.97 2.17
CA LEU A 5 18.22 -13.45 2.71
C LEU A 5 18.47 -12.42 3.83
N LYS A 6 19.55 -12.59 4.61
CA LYS A 6 19.92 -11.70 5.73
C LYS A 6 20.60 -10.39 5.30
N ARG A 7 20.91 -10.19 4.01
CA ARG A 7 21.58 -8.98 3.53
C ARG A 7 20.67 -7.76 3.59
N ASN A 8 21.21 -6.64 4.08
CA ASN A 8 20.49 -5.36 4.23
C ASN A 8 19.85 -4.81 2.95
N ARG A 9 20.37 -5.18 1.77
CA ARG A 9 19.81 -4.78 0.48
C ARG A 9 19.95 -5.94 -0.49
N TRP A 10 18.84 -6.31 -1.13
CA TRP A 10 18.86 -7.24 -2.26
C TRP A 10 19.16 -6.47 -3.54
N SER A 11 19.71 -7.17 -4.53
CA SER A 11 19.85 -6.61 -5.87
C SER A 11 18.46 -6.22 -6.40
N PRO A 12 18.28 -5.01 -6.97
CA PRO A 12 16.99 -4.58 -7.52
C PRO A 12 16.45 -5.56 -8.57
N TYR A 13 17.34 -6.19 -9.34
CA TYR A 13 16.96 -7.20 -10.33
C TYR A 13 16.35 -8.44 -9.68
N VAL A 14 16.95 -8.94 -8.58
CA VAL A 14 16.44 -10.12 -7.86
C VAL A 14 15.09 -9.82 -7.23
N ALA A 15 14.97 -8.67 -6.56
CA ALA A 15 13.70 -8.23 -5.99
C ALA A 15 12.61 -8.08 -7.08
N GLY A 16 12.96 -7.47 -8.22
CA GLY A 16 12.07 -7.31 -9.37
C GLY A 16 11.59 -8.64 -9.93
N ILE A 17 12.49 -9.62 -10.13
CA ILE A 17 12.15 -10.97 -10.59
C ILE A 17 11.20 -11.66 -9.60
N CYS A 18 11.48 -11.59 -8.29
CA CYS A 18 10.61 -12.18 -7.27
C CYS A 18 9.21 -11.54 -7.28
N ILE A 19 9.11 -10.22 -7.44
CA ILE A 19 7.83 -9.51 -7.54
C ILE A 19 7.10 -9.94 -8.82
N ALA A 20 7.77 -9.96 -9.97
CA ALA A 20 7.17 -10.38 -11.24
C ALA A 20 6.64 -11.82 -11.19
N LEU A 21 7.42 -12.75 -10.62
CA LEU A 21 7.00 -14.13 -10.40
C LEU A 21 5.78 -14.20 -9.47
N LEU A 22 5.75 -13.41 -8.39
CA LEU A 22 4.59 -13.36 -7.49
C LEU A 22 3.32 -12.88 -8.22
N TYR A 23 3.43 -11.85 -9.06
CA TYR A 23 2.30 -11.39 -9.87
C TYR A 23 1.85 -12.43 -10.89
N LEU A 24 2.78 -13.12 -11.54
CA LEU A 24 2.48 -14.18 -12.49
C LEU A 24 1.76 -15.35 -11.81
N LEU A 25 2.26 -15.80 -10.65
CA LEU A 25 1.63 -16.87 -9.87
C LEU A 25 0.25 -16.44 -9.37
N SER A 26 0.11 -15.21 -8.86
CA SER A 26 -1.20 -14.68 -8.45
C SER A 26 -2.19 -14.66 -9.61
N PHE A 27 -1.75 -14.22 -10.79
CA PHE A 27 -2.60 -14.21 -11.96
C PHE A 27 -2.97 -15.63 -12.42
N PHE A 28 -2.00 -16.54 -12.44
CA PHE A 28 -2.21 -17.92 -12.85
C PHE A 28 -3.18 -18.69 -11.93
N PHE A 29 -3.01 -18.58 -10.61
CA PHE A 29 -3.83 -19.33 -9.65
C PHE A 29 -5.16 -18.66 -9.32
N LEU A 30 -5.21 -17.32 -9.24
CA LEU A 30 -6.39 -16.59 -8.74
C LEU A 30 -7.12 -15.83 -9.85
N GLY A 31 -6.58 -15.77 -11.06
CA GLY A 31 -7.08 -14.95 -12.17
C GLY A 31 -7.08 -13.45 -11.84
N LYS A 32 -6.36 -13.03 -10.81
CA LYS A 32 -6.46 -11.68 -10.23
C LYS A 32 -5.09 -11.09 -9.95
N MET A 33 -4.99 -9.80 -10.26
CA MET A 33 -3.80 -8.99 -9.99
C MET A 33 -3.83 -8.43 -8.58
N LEU A 34 -2.63 -8.30 -7.99
CA LEU A 34 -2.45 -7.87 -6.60
C LEU A 34 -2.92 -6.43 -6.40
N GLY A 35 -3.83 -6.24 -5.46
CA GLY A 35 -4.33 -4.92 -5.09
C GLY A 35 -4.99 -4.95 -3.70
N SER A 36 -4.66 -3.96 -2.86
CA SER A 36 -5.08 -3.92 -1.45
C SER A 36 -6.21 -2.92 -1.17
N THR A 37 -6.44 -1.91 -2.02
CA THR A 37 -7.35 -0.79 -1.73
C THR A 37 -8.80 -1.21 -1.52
N LYS A 38 -9.27 -2.24 -2.25
CA LYS A 38 -10.66 -2.72 -2.16
C LYS A 38 -10.94 -3.38 -0.80
N THR A 39 -9.92 -3.92 -0.13
CA THR A 39 -10.05 -4.55 1.20
C THR A 39 -10.46 -3.52 2.25
N PHE A 40 -9.88 -2.32 2.23
CA PHE A 40 -10.22 -1.27 3.20
C PHE A 40 -11.66 -0.78 3.04
N VAL A 41 -12.14 -0.63 1.80
CA VAL A 41 -13.52 -0.21 1.54
C VAL A 41 -14.52 -1.31 1.96
N ARG A 42 -14.18 -2.58 1.74
CA ARG A 42 -15.02 -3.69 2.20
C ARG A 42 -15.08 -3.80 3.72
N LEU A 43 -13.95 -3.58 4.41
CA LEU A 43 -13.93 -3.51 5.87
C LEU A 43 -14.78 -2.35 6.39
N ALA A 44 -14.68 -1.17 5.77
CA ALA A 44 -15.54 -0.03 6.12
C ALA A 44 -17.02 -0.34 5.87
N ALA A 45 -17.37 -0.96 4.74
CA ALA A 45 -18.74 -1.37 4.44
C ALA A 45 -19.28 -2.40 5.46
N ALA A 46 -18.44 -3.35 5.88
CA ALA A 46 -18.77 -4.32 6.92
C ALA A 46 -18.98 -3.67 8.31
N LEU A 47 -18.15 -2.69 8.67
CA LEU A 47 -18.34 -1.93 9.90
C LEU A 47 -19.66 -1.13 9.86
N TRP A 48 -19.96 -0.49 8.73
CA TRP A 48 -21.22 0.22 8.53
C TRP A 48 -22.44 -0.70 8.59
N TYR A 49 -22.32 -1.95 8.11
CA TYR A 49 -23.39 -2.95 8.25
C TYR A 49 -23.78 -3.18 9.73
N PHE A 50 -22.79 -3.26 10.64
CA PHE A 50 -23.05 -3.47 12.06
C PHE A 50 -23.50 -2.21 12.80
N ILE A 51 -23.02 -1.02 12.40
CA ILE A 51 -23.31 0.24 13.09
C ILE A 51 -24.64 0.84 12.62
N ASN A 52 -24.85 0.92 11.30
CA ASN A 52 -26.04 1.54 10.71
C ASN A 52 -26.36 0.94 9.34
N PRO A 53 -27.20 -0.12 9.29
CA PRO A 53 -27.55 -0.79 8.03
C PRO A 53 -28.39 0.10 7.09
N GLN A 54 -29.10 1.12 7.59
CA GLN A 54 -29.84 2.06 6.74
C GLN A 54 -28.91 3.01 5.98
N HIS A 55 -27.81 3.48 6.61
CA HIS A 55 -26.79 4.28 5.93
C HIS A 55 -26.06 3.48 4.83
N LEU A 56 -25.95 2.17 5.02
CA LEU A 56 -25.35 1.28 4.05
C LEU A 56 -26.24 1.08 2.82
N GLN A 57 -27.55 0.88 3.01
CA GLN A 57 -28.51 0.69 1.92
C GLN A 57 -28.74 1.97 1.11
N SER A 58 -28.62 3.14 1.71
CA SER A 58 -28.73 4.42 1.01
C SER A 58 -27.49 4.79 0.21
N ASN A 59 -26.35 4.13 0.46
CA ASN A 59 -25.08 4.47 -0.18
C ASN A 59 -24.68 3.43 -1.23
N ALA A 60 -25.02 3.72 -2.49
CA ALA A 60 -24.75 2.85 -3.65
C ALA A 60 -23.27 2.46 -3.79
N TYR A 61 -22.35 3.32 -3.33
CA TYR A 61 -20.92 3.04 -3.36
C TYR A 61 -20.55 1.82 -2.50
N TYR A 62 -21.09 1.70 -1.28
CA TYR A 62 -20.76 0.58 -0.39
C TYR A 62 -21.52 -0.71 -0.76
N MET A 63 -22.77 -0.58 -1.22
CA MET A 63 -23.57 -1.73 -1.65
C MET A 63 -22.90 -2.54 -2.78
N GLY A 64 -22.30 -1.86 -3.77
CA GLY A 64 -21.60 -2.54 -4.86
C GLY A 64 -20.39 -3.38 -4.43
N TYR A 65 -19.81 -3.11 -3.24
CA TYR A 65 -18.68 -3.88 -2.70
C TYR A 65 -19.11 -5.07 -1.83
N LEU A 66 -20.35 -5.08 -1.33
CA LEU A 66 -20.90 -6.14 -0.48
C LEU A 66 -21.69 -7.20 -1.27
N GLN A 67 -22.36 -6.82 -2.36
CA GLN A 67 -23.15 -7.76 -3.18
C GLN A 67 -22.34 -8.94 -3.75
N ASN A 68 -21.01 -8.81 -3.85
CA ASN A 68 -20.18 -9.70 -4.66
C ASN A 68 -19.27 -10.68 -3.90
N SER A 69 -19.17 -10.68 -2.56
CA SER A 69 -18.40 -11.71 -1.84
C SER A 69 -18.43 -11.57 -0.32
N TYR A 70 -18.37 -12.72 0.34
CA TYR A 70 -17.93 -12.90 1.72
C TYR A 70 -16.83 -11.89 2.12
N TRP A 71 -17.06 -11.26 3.27
CA TRP A 71 -16.20 -10.38 4.08
C TRP A 71 -14.70 -10.73 3.98
N ILE A 72 -14.39 -12.03 3.98
CA ILE A 72 -13.05 -12.60 3.83
C ILE A 72 -12.89 -13.08 2.39
N ASN A 73 -12.36 -12.20 1.54
CA ASN A 73 -11.97 -12.54 0.17
C ASN A 73 -10.45 -12.79 0.10
N TRP A 74 -9.94 -13.31 -1.02
CA TRP A 74 -8.50 -13.54 -1.23
C TRP A 74 -7.65 -12.28 -0.97
N GLN A 75 -8.20 -11.07 -1.20
CA GLN A 75 -7.50 -9.81 -0.92
C GLN A 75 -7.31 -9.56 0.59
N PHE A 76 -8.17 -10.10 1.44
CA PHE A 76 -8.00 -10.03 2.89
C PHE A 76 -6.88 -10.98 3.33
N ALA A 77 -6.86 -12.20 2.78
CA ALA A 77 -5.75 -13.14 2.96
C ALA A 77 -4.41 -12.55 2.46
N LEU A 78 -4.42 -11.82 1.35
CA LEU A 78 -3.25 -11.10 0.84
C LEU A 78 -2.74 -10.06 1.86
N VAL A 79 -3.61 -9.22 2.41
CA VAL A 79 -3.20 -8.18 3.37
C VAL A 79 -2.62 -8.80 4.64
N ILE A 80 -3.24 -9.87 5.15
CA ILE A 80 -2.71 -10.64 6.28
C ILE A 80 -1.36 -11.28 5.91
N GLY A 81 -1.24 -11.85 4.72
CA GLY A 81 0.01 -12.44 4.22
C GLY A 81 1.14 -11.41 4.10
N ILE A 82 0.85 -10.18 3.65
CA ILE A 82 1.83 -9.08 3.64
C ILE A 82 2.27 -8.73 5.06
N PHE A 83 1.32 -8.63 6.01
CA PHE A 83 1.62 -8.37 7.41
C PHE A 83 2.52 -9.46 8.03
N ILE A 84 2.13 -10.73 7.91
CA ILE A 84 2.89 -11.86 8.44
C ILE A 84 4.25 -11.98 7.74
N GLY A 85 4.27 -11.86 6.41
CA GLY A 85 5.50 -11.94 5.61
C GLY A 85 6.49 -10.83 5.96
N SER A 86 6.02 -9.59 6.11
CA SER A 86 6.86 -8.47 6.56
C SER A 86 7.36 -8.67 8.00
N TYR A 87 6.56 -9.26 8.89
CA TYR A 87 6.99 -9.58 10.25
C TYR A 87 8.06 -10.68 10.30
N ILE A 88 7.90 -11.75 9.52
CA ILE A 88 8.91 -12.81 9.40
C ILE A 88 10.18 -12.25 8.78
N ALA A 89 10.07 -11.51 7.68
CA ALA A 89 11.21 -10.83 7.06
C ALA A 89 11.92 -9.94 8.08
N SER A 90 11.16 -9.17 8.86
CA SER A 90 11.68 -8.32 9.92
C SER A 90 12.54 -9.11 10.92
N LYS A 91 12.07 -10.26 11.41
CA LYS A 91 12.85 -11.12 12.32
C LYS A 91 14.10 -11.75 11.69
N LEU A 92 14.05 -12.07 10.41
CA LEU A 92 15.19 -12.64 9.69
C LEU A 92 16.32 -11.60 9.49
N TYR A 93 15.98 -10.31 9.53
CA TYR A 93 16.95 -9.21 9.49
C TYR A 93 17.49 -8.88 10.88
N ALA A 94 18.79 -9.15 11.09
CA ALA A 94 19.45 -8.99 12.38
C ALA A 94 19.60 -7.53 12.89
N ASN A 95 19.33 -6.51 12.06
CA ASN A 95 19.67 -5.11 12.33
C ASN A 95 18.47 -4.14 12.25
N ILE A 96 17.28 -4.58 12.63
CA ILE A 96 16.11 -3.69 12.62
C ILE A 96 16.13 -2.78 13.85
N LYS A 97 16.36 -1.49 13.59
CA LYS A 97 16.16 -0.43 14.57
C LYS A 97 14.72 0.05 14.46
N ILE A 98 13.90 -0.22 15.48
CA ILE A 98 12.58 0.38 15.60
C ILE A 98 12.80 1.85 15.97
N VAL A 99 12.48 2.75 15.05
CA VAL A 99 12.65 4.20 15.23
C VAL A 99 11.28 4.86 15.11
N ASP A 100 10.77 5.41 16.22
CA ASP A 100 9.49 6.12 16.25
C ASP A 100 9.49 7.36 15.33
N VAL A 101 10.58 8.12 15.33
CA VAL A 101 10.73 9.35 14.54
C VAL A 101 12.02 9.26 13.73
N PRO A 102 11.93 9.00 12.41
CA PRO A 102 13.09 8.96 11.52
C PRO A 102 13.88 10.27 11.56
N SER A 103 15.21 10.20 11.39
CA SER A 103 16.09 11.39 11.38
C SER A 103 15.63 12.46 10.39
N ILE A 104 15.20 12.03 9.19
CA ILE A 104 14.67 12.93 8.15
C ILE A 104 13.45 13.71 8.67
N TRP A 105 12.51 13.04 9.35
CA TRP A 105 11.36 13.71 9.94
C TRP A 105 11.78 14.64 11.09
N LYS A 106 12.70 14.17 11.95
CA LYS A 106 13.21 14.96 13.07
C LYS A 106 13.85 16.26 12.60
N ASN A 107 14.59 16.24 11.50
CA ASN A 107 15.25 17.43 10.94
C ASN A 107 14.26 18.43 10.32
N SER A 108 13.15 17.96 9.77
CA SER A 108 12.15 18.82 9.10
C SER A 108 11.03 19.31 10.04
N PHE A 109 10.53 18.44 10.92
CA PHE A 109 9.33 18.67 11.73
C PHE A 109 9.57 18.51 13.25
N GLY A 110 10.80 18.22 13.67
CA GLY A 110 11.17 18.03 15.07
C GLY A 110 10.94 16.60 15.60
N PRO A 111 11.38 16.31 16.84
CA PRO A 111 11.38 14.97 17.43
C PRO A 111 10.01 14.52 18.00
N ASN A 112 8.95 15.33 17.87
CA ASN A 112 7.68 15.08 18.53
C ASN A 112 6.95 13.87 17.90
N LYS A 113 6.80 12.79 18.69
CA LYS A 113 6.11 11.56 18.28
C LYS A 113 4.66 11.80 17.86
N LYS A 114 3.92 12.67 18.59
CA LYS A 114 2.51 12.94 18.28
C LYS A 114 2.36 13.58 16.90
N VAL A 115 3.21 14.56 16.58
CA VAL A 115 3.24 15.22 15.27
C VAL A 115 3.59 14.22 14.16
N ARG A 116 4.54 13.31 14.40
CA ARG A 116 4.90 12.25 13.45
C ARG A 116 3.74 11.31 13.17
N TYR A 117 3.05 10.82 14.20
CA TYR A 117 1.93 9.90 14.06
C TYR A 117 0.72 10.56 13.40
N LEU A 118 0.40 11.81 13.77
CA LEU A 118 -0.63 12.59 13.10
C LEU A 118 -0.29 12.81 11.62
N GLY A 119 0.94 13.19 11.30
CA GLY A 119 1.38 13.35 9.92
C GLY A 119 1.31 12.04 9.11
N ALA A 120 1.70 10.91 9.71
CA ALA A 120 1.59 9.60 9.09
C ALA A 120 0.13 9.21 8.80
N PHE A 121 -0.76 9.45 9.77
CA PHE A 121 -2.18 9.17 9.65
C PHE A 121 -2.83 10.04 8.56
N SER A 122 -2.63 11.37 8.63
CA SER A 122 -3.16 12.31 7.63
C SER A 122 -2.65 12.01 6.23
N GLY A 123 -1.35 11.69 6.09
CA GLY A 123 -0.78 11.25 4.81
C GLY A 123 -1.40 9.95 4.30
N GLY A 124 -1.64 8.99 5.19
CA GLY A 124 -2.35 7.75 4.87
C GLY A 124 -3.78 7.98 4.36
N VAL A 125 -4.53 8.89 4.99
CA VAL A 125 -5.87 9.30 4.55
C VAL A 125 -5.83 9.91 3.15
N ILE A 126 -4.91 10.83 2.89
CA ILE A 126 -4.74 11.47 1.57
C ILE A 126 -4.41 10.43 0.49
N ILE A 127 -3.47 9.52 0.77
CA ILE A 127 -3.09 8.45 -0.17
C ILE A 127 -4.27 7.51 -0.43
N LEU A 128 -5.01 7.12 0.61
CA LEU A 128 -6.17 6.23 0.45
C LEU A 128 -7.26 6.91 -0.38
N PHE A 129 -7.56 8.19 -0.11
CA PHE A 129 -8.51 8.98 -0.87
C PHE A 129 -8.08 9.08 -2.34
N GLY A 130 -6.83 9.46 -2.61
CA GLY A 130 -6.28 9.53 -3.97
C GLY A 130 -6.31 8.19 -4.71
N ALA A 131 -5.97 7.09 -4.04
CA ALA A 131 -6.03 5.74 -4.62
C ALA A 131 -7.47 5.31 -4.97
N ARG A 132 -8.48 5.83 -4.28
CA ARG A 132 -9.89 5.58 -4.60
C ARG A 132 -10.37 6.44 -5.76
N LEU A 133 -9.97 7.72 -5.81
CA LEU A 133 -10.23 8.59 -6.95
C LEU A 133 -9.60 8.06 -8.24
N ALA A 134 -8.36 7.57 -8.17
CA ALA A 134 -7.65 6.99 -9.31
C ALA A 134 -8.13 5.57 -9.68
N GLY A 135 -9.05 4.97 -8.92
CA GLY A 135 -9.54 3.61 -9.17
C GLY A 135 -8.55 2.48 -8.83
N GLY A 136 -7.39 2.79 -8.23
CA GLY A 136 -6.39 1.80 -7.85
C GLY A 136 -5.24 2.33 -6.99
N CYS A 137 -4.53 1.43 -6.32
CA CYS A 137 -3.27 1.73 -5.62
C CYS A 137 -2.06 1.47 -6.53
N THR A 138 -0.87 1.84 -6.07
CA THR A 138 0.39 1.63 -6.79
C THR A 138 0.61 0.17 -7.22
N SER A 139 0.30 -0.81 -6.36
CA SER A 139 0.46 -2.23 -6.71
C SER A 139 -0.54 -2.69 -7.79
N GLY A 140 -1.79 -2.23 -7.75
CA GLY A 140 -2.82 -2.63 -8.70
C GLY A 140 -2.79 -1.86 -10.02
N HIS A 141 -2.52 -0.56 -9.97
CA HIS A 141 -2.66 0.33 -11.12
C HIS A 141 -1.31 0.66 -11.78
N ALA A 142 -0.25 0.88 -10.99
CA ALA A 142 1.08 1.13 -11.55
C ALA A 142 1.79 -0.17 -11.94
N LEU A 143 1.97 -1.11 -11.00
CA LEU A 143 2.72 -2.34 -11.28
C LEU A 143 1.95 -3.28 -12.21
N ALA A 144 0.73 -3.65 -11.84
CA ALA A 144 -0.11 -4.53 -12.65
C ALA A 144 -0.48 -3.91 -14.00
N GLY A 145 -0.92 -2.64 -14.01
CA GLY A 145 -1.20 -1.92 -15.25
C GLY A 145 0.04 -1.74 -16.13
N GLY A 146 1.21 -1.46 -15.54
CA GLY A 146 2.47 -1.37 -16.26
C GLY A 146 2.88 -2.68 -16.93
N MET A 147 2.72 -3.82 -16.25
CA MET A 147 2.97 -5.15 -16.84
C MET A 147 2.02 -5.48 -18.00
N GLN A 148 0.78 -4.99 -17.94
CA GLN A 148 -0.21 -5.14 -19.01
C GLN A 148 -0.01 -4.13 -20.16
N LEU A 149 0.95 -3.21 -20.04
CA LEU A 149 1.10 -2.06 -20.93
C LEU A 149 -0.20 -1.21 -21.01
N ALA A 150 -1.00 -1.21 -19.95
CA ALA A 150 -2.23 -0.45 -19.89
C ALA A 150 -1.90 1.05 -19.84
N VAL A 151 -2.45 1.81 -20.78
CA VAL A 151 -2.24 3.27 -20.88
C VAL A 151 -2.57 3.98 -19.57
N SER A 152 -3.64 3.56 -18.88
CA SER A 152 -4.03 4.12 -17.59
C SER A 152 -2.97 3.92 -16.50
N GLY A 153 -2.27 2.79 -16.50
CA GLY A 153 -1.20 2.49 -15.54
C GLY A 153 0.02 3.37 -15.74
N TRP A 154 0.39 3.62 -17.00
CA TRP A 154 1.47 4.54 -17.35
C TRP A 154 1.15 5.99 -17.00
N ILE A 155 -0.07 6.45 -17.32
CA ILE A 155 -0.54 7.79 -16.93
C ILE A 155 -0.51 7.95 -15.42
N PHE A 156 -1.05 6.98 -14.68
CA PHE A 156 -1.03 7.00 -13.22
C PHE A 156 0.39 7.06 -12.66
N MET A 157 1.32 6.28 -13.21
CA MET A 157 2.72 6.29 -12.76
C MET A 157 3.37 7.66 -13.00
N ILE A 158 3.17 8.26 -14.17
CA ILE A 158 3.67 9.61 -14.48
C ILE A 158 3.10 10.63 -13.50
N CYS A 159 1.79 10.65 -13.29
CA CYS A 159 1.15 11.57 -12.35
C CYS A 159 1.63 11.35 -10.91
N LEU A 160 1.80 10.09 -10.48
CA LEU A 160 2.28 9.74 -9.15
C LEU A 160 3.68 10.32 -8.89
N PHE A 161 4.61 10.16 -9.83
CA PHE A 161 5.96 10.71 -9.70
C PHE A 161 5.99 12.23 -9.87
N ALA A 162 5.22 12.76 -10.83
CA ALA A 162 5.13 14.20 -11.08
C ALA A 162 4.55 14.98 -9.89
N ALA A 163 3.64 14.39 -9.12
CA ALA A 163 3.14 14.98 -7.88
C ALA A 163 4.07 14.67 -6.69
N GLY A 164 4.47 13.40 -6.54
CA GLY A 164 5.19 12.92 -5.36
C GLY A 164 6.59 13.52 -5.18
N ILE A 165 7.36 13.67 -6.27
CA ILE A 165 8.73 14.21 -6.20
C ILE A 165 8.72 15.69 -5.74
N PRO A 166 7.94 16.60 -6.37
CA PRO A 166 7.82 17.97 -5.87
C PRO A 166 7.27 18.05 -4.45
N THR A 167 6.24 17.28 -4.10
CA THR A 167 5.71 17.27 -2.72
C THR A 167 6.79 16.88 -1.72
N ALA A 168 7.58 15.85 -2.00
CA ALA A 168 8.68 15.44 -1.14
C ALA A 168 9.74 16.54 -1.00
N TYR A 169 10.10 17.21 -2.11
CA TYR A 169 11.07 18.29 -2.11
C TYR A 169 10.59 19.51 -1.29
N ILE A 170 9.32 19.88 -1.43
CA ILE A 170 8.70 20.99 -0.69
C ILE A 170 8.62 20.66 0.80
N MET A 171 8.17 19.45 1.15
CA MET A 171 8.00 19.03 2.56
C MET A 171 9.32 18.85 3.31
N TYR A 172 10.35 18.32 2.65
CA TYR A 172 11.61 17.94 3.30
C TYR A 172 12.82 18.83 2.93
N ASN A 173 12.59 19.94 2.22
CA ASN A 173 13.56 20.92 1.71
C ASN A 173 14.93 20.93 2.43
N ARG A 174 16.02 20.58 1.72
CA ARG A 174 17.49 20.56 2.03
C ARG A 174 18.02 20.24 3.45
N LYS A 175 17.19 20.15 4.49
CA LYS A 175 17.53 19.84 5.88
C LYS A 175 17.59 18.34 6.16
N GLY A 176 17.20 17.51 5.18
CA GLY A 176 17.30 16.06 5.23
C GLY A 176 18.68 15.49 4.85
N LYS A 177 19.76 16.27 4.99
CA LYS A 177 21.14 15.76 4.95
C LYS A 177 21.58 15.35 6.35
#